data_AF-A0A2G4KDX9-F1
#
_entry.id   AF-A0A2G4KDX9-F1
#
_cell.length_a   1.000
_cell.length_b   1.000
_cell.length_c   1.000
_cell.angle_alpha   90.00
_cell.angle_beta   90.00
_cell.angle_gamma   90.00
#
_symmetry.space_group_name_H-M   'P 1'
#
loop_
_entity.id
_entity.type
_entity.pdbx_description
1 polymer ?
#
loop_
_entity_poly.entity_id
_entity_poly.type
_entity_poly.pdbx_seq_one_letter_code
_entity_poly.pdbx_strand_id
1 'polypeptide(L)'
;MFRQRPDADLIVQGWVIGVMVEVPGERTPVRHYFAVGKADRAQAEWTATDLAQADGAIASSPVKGQEPVEAVRELVAYRMRDLGLKSGEARRLGDKYPRRWLF
;
A
#
# COMPACT_ATOMS: atom_id res chain seq x y z
N MET A 1 -9.32 -25.77 15.10
CA MET A 1 -8.26 -26.53 14.38
C MET A 1 -7.36 -25.51 13.69
N PHE A 2 -6.13 -25.30 14.19
CA PHE A 2 -5.17 -24.41 13.50
C PHE A 2 -4.61 -25.17 12.30
N ARG A 3 -4.95 -24.75 11.09
CA ARG A 3 -4.35 -25.31 9.87
C ARG A 3 -2.94 -24.74 9.75
N GLN A 4 -1.92 -25.59 9.89
CA GLN A 4 -0.56 -25.21 9.49
C GLN A 4 -0.59 -24.79 8.01
N ARG A 5 -0.08 -23.59 7.74
CA ARG A 5 0.05 -23.08 6.37
C ARG A 5 1.42 -23.51 5.82
N PRO A 6 1.51 -23.85 4.53
CA PRO A 6 2.81 -24.08 3.89
C PRO A 6 3.70 -22.84 3.99
N ASP A 7 5.02 -23.02 4.11
CA ASP A 7 5.97 -21.89 4.20
C ASP A 7 5.86 -20.93 3.01
N ALA A 8 5.55 -21.46 1.83
CA ALA A 8 5.32 -20.68 0.61
C ALA A 8 4.19 -19.63 0.76
N ASP A 9 3.24 -19.84 1.66
CA ASP A 9 2.13 -18.91 1.92
C ASP A 9 2.52 -17.69 2.75
N LEU A 10 3.68 -17.77 3.43
CA LEU A 10 4.23 -16.74 4.30
C LEU A 10 5.29 -15.89 3.59
N ILE A 11 5.62 -16.20 2.33
CA ILE A 11 6.51 -15.38 1.52
C ILE A 11 5.82 -14.06 1.20
N VAL A 12 6.50 -12.95 1.46
CA VAL A 12 6.07 -11.60 1.08
C VAL A 12 6.02 -11.50 -0.44
N GLN A 13 4.86 -11.16 -0.98
CA GLN A 13 4.66 -10.99 -2.41
C GLN A 13 4.02 -9.64 -2.77
N GLY A 14 3.71 -8.82 -1.77
CA GLY A 14 3.13 -7.51 -1.98
C GLY A 14 3.26 -6.62 -0.76
N TRP A 15 2.79 -5.39 -0.90
CA TRP A 15 2.82 -4.37 0.13
C TRP A 15 1.54 -3.54 0.12
N VAL A 16 1.15 -3.06 1.31
CA VAL A 16 0.27 -1.90 1.44
C VAL A 16 1.17 -0.68 1.55
N ILE A 17 1.00 0.26 0.62
CA ILE A 17 1.74 1.52 0.58
C ILE A 17 0.77 2.66 0.91
N GLY A 18 1.20 3.59 1.75
CA GLY A 18 0.52 4.85 1.96
C GLY A 18 1.29 5.97 1.29
N VAL A 19 0.61 6.80 0.50
CA VAL A 19 1.18 7.96 -0.21
C VAL A 19 0.42 9.22 0.19
N MET A 20 1.13 10.26 0.59
CA MET A 20 0.56 11.57 0.90
C MET A 20 0.41 12.39 -0.37
N VAL A 21 -0.82 12.79 -0.67
CA VAL A 21 -1.19 13.55 -1.86
C VAL A 21 -1.74 14.91 -1.45
N GLU A 22 -1.21 15.97 -2.06
CA GLU A 22 -1.73 17.33 -1.98
C GLU A 22 -2.99 17.43 -2.84
N VAL A 23 -4.15 17.37 -2.18
CA VAL A 23 -5.46 17.46 -2.83
C VAL A 23 -5.95 18.92 -2.81
N PRO A 24 -6.36 19.51 -3.94
CA PRO A 24 -6.88 20.88 -3.97
C PRO A 24 -8.07 21.06 -3.01
N GLY A 25 -7.99 22.07 -2.15
CA GLY A 25 -9.03 22.38 -1.16
C GLY A 25 -8.82 21.74 0.21
N GLU A 26 -7.92 20.75 0.32
CA GLU A 26 -7.53 20.18 1.61
C GLU A 26 -6.41 21.00 2.27
N ARG A 27 -6.48 21.18 3.59
CA ARG A 27 -5.49 21.99 4.34
C ARG A 27 -4.16 21.28 4.54
N THR A 28 -4.16 19.95 4.50
CA THR A 28 -2.98 19.10 4.68
C THR A 28 -3.01 17.97 3.66
N PRO A 29 -1.86 17.45 3.22
CA PRO A 29 -1.83 16.29 2.34
C PRO A 29 -2.67 15.13 2.89
N VAL A 30 -3.47 14.52 2.02
CA VAL A 30 -4.33 13.37 2.33
C VAL A 30 -3.56 12.10 2.06
N ARG A 31 -3.66 11.12 2.96
CA ARG A 31 -2.96 9.84 2.82
C ARG A 31 -3.83 8.85 2.03
N HIS A 32 -3.42 8.56 0.81
CA HIS A 32 -4.02 7.54 -0.05
C HIS A 32 -3.32 6.19 0.14
N TYR A 33 -4.09 5.11 0.13
CA TYR A 33 -3.58 3.76 0.33
C TYR A 33 -3.69 2.93 -0.95
N PHE A 34 -2.65 2.12 -1.18
CA PHE A 34 -2.52 1.26 -2.33
C PHE A 34 -2.09 -0.13 -1.88
N ALA A 35 -2.65 -1.16 -2.50
CA ALA A 35 -2.14 -2.53 -2.40
C ALA A 35 -1.39 -2.87 -3.68
N VAL A 36 -0.13 -3.28 -3.56
CA VAL A 36 0.75 -3.57 -4.71
C VAL A 36 1.31 -4.98 -4.58
N GLY A 37 1.02 -5.84 -5.55
CA GLY A 37 1.46 -7.24 -5.60
C GLY A 37 2.89 -7.42 -6.11
N LYS A 38 3.84 -6.63 -5.61
CA LYS A 38 5.27 -6.76 -5.92
C LYS A 38 6.03 -7.11 -4.64
N ALA A 39 6.87 -8.14 -4.67
CA ALA A 39 7.63 -8.58 -3.49
C ALA A 39 8.68 -7.55 -3.05
N ASP A 40 9.35 -6.91 -4.01
CA ASP A 40 10.33 -5.87 -3.73
C ASP A 40 9.64 -4.58 -3.24
N ARG A 41 10.06 -4.09 -2.06
CA ARG A 41 9.47 -2.92 -1.41
C ARG A 41 9.61 -1.66 -2.25
N ALA A 42 10.80 -1.40 -2.79
CA ALA A 42 11.07 -0.18 -3.54
C ALA A 42 10.24 -0.11 -4.81
N GLN A 43 10.11 -1.23 -5.55
CA GLN A 43 9.23 -1.30 -6.71
C GLN A 43 7.76 -1.10 -6.33
N ALA A 44 7.32 -1.62 -5.17
CA ALA A 44 5.95 -1.42 -4.69
C ALA A 44 5.66 0.06 -4.36
N GLU A 45 6.60 0.72 -3.66
CA GLU A 45 6.53 2.15 -3.35
C GLU A 45 6.47 3.00 -4.62
N TRP A 46 7.36 2.76 -5.60
CA TRP A 46 7.33 3.45 -6.90
C TRP A 46 6.01 3.25 -7.64
N THR A 47 5.49 2.03 -7.68
CA THR A 47 4.22 1.74 -8.35
C THR A 47 3.05 2.50 -7.68
N ALA A 48 3.06 2.60 -6.36
CA ALA A 48 2.04 3.36 -5.63
C ALA A 48 2.17 4.88 -5.89
N THR A 49 3.39 5.41 -5.91
CA THR A 49 3.72 6.79 -6.27
C THR A 49 3.21 7.15 -7.67
N ASP A 50 3.47 6.30 -8.66
CA ASP A 50 2.99 6.51 -10.04
C ASP A 50 1.46 6.57 -10.12
N LEU A 51 0.77 5.71 -9.36
CA LEU A 51 -0.69 5.77 -9.28
C LEU A 51 -1.20 7.01 -8.56
N ALA A 52 -0.55 7.41 -7.46
CA ALA A 52 -0.95 8.56 -6.65
C ALA A 52 -0.79 9.89 -7.39
N GLN A 53 0.16 10.00 -8.32
CA GLN A 53 0.33 11.18 -9.16
C GLN A 53 -0.92 11.53 -9.99
N ALA A 54 -1.81 10.57 -10.25
CA ALA A 54 -3.07 10.88 -10.94
C ALA A 54 -4.10 11.59 -10.03
N ASP A 55 -3.90 11.58 -8.71
CA ASP A 55 -4.79 12.23 -7.73
C ASP A 55 -4.29 13.63 -7.32
N GLY A 56 -2.99 13.90 -7.47
CA GLY A 56 -2.39 15.19 -7.14
C GLY A 56 -0.87 15.11 -6.98
N ALA A 57 -0.26 16.23 -6.54
CA ALA A 57 1.16 16.25 -6.23
C ALA A 57 1.44 15.44 -4.95
N ILE A 58 2.54 14.70 -4.94
CA ILE A 58 2.96 13.97 -3.74
C ILE A 58 3.68 14.95 -2.82
N ALA A 59 3.37 14.88 -1.51
CA ALA A 59 3.99 15.76 -0.53
C ALA A 59 5.52 15.66 -0.57
N SER A 60 6.21 16.80 -0.59
CA SER A 60 7.68 16.83 -0.71
C SER A 60 8.42 16.58 0.61
N SER A 61 7.71 16.57 1.74
CA SER A 61 8.29 16.45 3.08
C SER A 61 7.36 15.73 4.05
N PRO A 62 7.89 15.12 5.13
CA PRO A 62 7.07 14.46 6.14
C PRO A 62 6.01 15.38 6.76
N VAL A 63 4.82 14.84 6.98
CA VAL A 63 3.69 15.55 7.62
C VAL A 63 3.34 14.86 8.93
N LYS A 64 3.42 15.58 10.05
CA LYS A 64 3.16 15.05 11.39
C LYS A 64 3.98 13.78 11.72
N GLY A 65 5.22 13.74 11.26
CA GLY A 65 6.15 12.62 11.50
C GLY A 65 5.89 11.36 10.66
N GLN A 66 5.03 11.45 9.64
CA GLN A 66 4.83 10.37 8.67
C GLN A 66 5.49 10.74 7.34
N GLU A 67 6.21 9.80 6.75
CA GLU A 67 6.86 9.95 5.45
C GLU A 67 5.84 10.11 4.32
N PRO A 68 6.15 10.89 3.26
CA PRO A 68 5.26 11.04 2.12
C PRO A 68 4.91 9.73 1.42
N VAL A 69 5.86 8.79 1.36
CA VAL A 69 5.67 7.44 0.81
C VAL A 69 6.18 6.46 1.85
N GLU A 70 5.34 5.51 2.25
CA GLU A 70 5.68 4.57 3.31
C GLU A 70 5.06 3.19 3.04
N ALA A 71 5.90 2.16 3.10
CA ALA A 71 5.46 0.77 3.15
C ALA A 71 4.85 0.43 4.52
N VAL A 72 3.53 0.43 4.59
CA VAL A 72 2.75 0.29 5.83
C VAL A 72 2.68 -1.17 6.30
N ARG A 73 2.57 -2.12 5.37
CA ARG A 73 2.40 -3.55 5.70
C ARG A 73 2.87 -4.47 4.58
N GLU A 74 3.58 -5.54 4.94
CA GLU A 74 3.86 -6.67 4.07
C GLU A 74 2.62 -7.52 3.80
N LEU A 75 2.40 -7.89 2.54
CA LEU A 75 1.36 -8.82 2.14
C LEU A 75 2.00 -10.14 1.73
N VAL A 76 1.78 -11.17 2.55
CA VAL A 76 2.19 -12.54 2.24
C VAL A 76 1.26 -13.16 1.19
N ALA A 77 1.76 -14.15 0.45
CA ALA A 77 1.04 -14.79 -0.66
C ALA A 77 -0.38 -15.25 -0.28
N TYR A 78 -0.59 -15.81 0.92
CA TYR A 78 -1.94 -16.15 1.38
C TYR A 78 -2.85 -14.91 1.51
N ARG A 79 -2.37 -13.82 2.13
CA ARG A 79 -3.20 -12.62 2.36
C ARG A 79 -3.55 -11.96 1.04
N MET A 80 -2.63 -11.96 0.06
CA MET A 80 -2.94 -11.49 -1.29
C MET A 80 -4.10 -12.28 -1.91
N ARG A 81 -4.09 -13.61 -1.82
CA ARG A 81 -5.19 -14.45 -2.34
C ARG A 81 -6.52 -14.18 -1.63
N ASP A 82 -6.50 -14.08 -0.30
CA ASP A 82 -7.67 -13.78 0.53
C ASP A 82 -8.27 -12.38 0.27
N LEU A 83 -7.40 -11.42 -0.06
CA LEU A 83 -7.78 -10.06 -0.44
C LEU A 83 -8.05 -9.89 -1.95
N GLY A 84 -7.87 -10.97 -2.72
CA GLY A 84 -8.06 -11.00 -4.16
C GLY A 84 -7.06 -10.15 -4.95
N LEU A 85 -5.88 -9.86 -4.41
CA LEU A 85 -4.80 -9.12 -5.08
C LEU A 85 -3.92 -10.09 -5.88
N LYS A 86 -3.76 -9.86 -7.18
CA LYS A 86 -2.88 -10.68 -8.03
C LYS A 86 -1.42 -10.21 -7.94
N SER A 87 -0.48 -11.11 -8.22
CA SER A 87 0.92 -10.72 -8.40
C SER A 87 1.05 -9.76 -9.59
N GLY A 88 1.83 -8.70 -9.42
CA GLY A 88 2.00 -7.60 -10.37
C GLY A 88 0.86 -6.58 -10.39
N GLU A 89 -0.29 -6.84 -9.77
CA GLU A 89 -1.41 -5.90 -9.71
C GLU A 89 -1.12 -4.75 -8.73
N ALA A 90 -1.61 -3.55 -9.06
CA ALA A 90 -1.68 -2.44 -8.13
C ALA A 90 -3.11 -1.93 -8.04
N ARG A 91 -3.62 -1.80 -6.81
CA ARG A 91 -5.01 -1.47 -6.51
C ARG A 91 -5.11 -0.28 -5.58
N ARG A 92 -5.97 0.68 -5.92
CA ARG A 92 -6.34 1.81 -5.07
C ARG A 92 -7.29 1.35 -3.96
N LEU A 93 -6.97 1.69 -2.72
CA LEU A 93 -7.79 1.39 -1.54
C LEU A 93 -8.57 2.61 -1.04
N GLY A 94 -8.19 3.81 -1.49
CA GLY A 94 -8.78 5.09 -1.08
C GLY A 94 -7.98 5.81 0.00
N ASP A 95 -8.57 6.85 0.58
CA ASP A 95 -8.01 7.73 1.60
C ASP A 95 -8.35 7.29 3.04
N LYS A 96 -9.32 6.39 3.18
CA LYS A 96 -9.70 5.82 4.49
C LYS A 96 -8.73 4.73 4.92
N TYR A 97 -8.44 4.70 6.21
CA TYR A 97 -7.55 3.71 6.82
C TYR A 97 -7.97 2.26 6.47
N PRO A 98 -7.17 1.50 5.72
CA PRO A 98 -7.61 0.27 5.06
C PRO A 98 -7.52 -0.93 6.02
N ARG A 99 -8.33 -0.94 7.09
CA ARG A 99 -8.29 -1.94 8.17
C ARG A 99 -8.14 -3.37 7.67
N ARG A 100 -8.96 -3.78 6.69
CA ARG A 100 -8.96 -5.14 6.12
C ARG A 100 -7.59 -5.56 5.55
N TRP A 101 -6.75 -4.62 5.15
CA TRP A 101 -5.45 -4.84 4.51
C TRP A 101 -4.26 -4.80 5.49
N LEU A 102 -4.48 -4.30 6.72
CA LEU A 102 -3.39 -4.05 7.68
C LEU A 102 -3.29 -5.09 8.81
N PHE A 103 -4.28 -5.99 8.90
CA PHE A 103 -4.35 -7.08 9.87
C PHE A 103 -4.19 -8.45 9.21
#